data_AF-A0A2N8ML16-F1
#
_entry.id   AF-A0A2N8ML16-F1
#
_cell.length_a   1.000
_cell.length_b   1.000
_cell.length_c   1.000
_cell.angle_alpha   90.00
_cell.angle_beta   90.00
_cell.angle_gamma   90.00
#
_symmetry.space_group_name_H-M   'P 1'
#
loop_
_entity.id
_entity.type
_entity.pdbx_description
1 polymer ?
#
loop_
_entity_poly.entity_id
_entity_poly.type
_entity_poly.pdbx_seq_one_letter_code
_entity_poly.pdbx_strand_id
1 'polypeptide(L)'
;MSTSYVHRITKYDPADRDDRGVYRGSEDVSSDHGPVEGAYLAAVTAFAEDTGVTLLNIRDPSVTGFVHFGVEPPIDGHGLHGLFPADLTGYHDGAQITLDVGRELVRAMLRDNGAWCRLEAEDRFFVHVGYDQYMYIGSDQPCGRAVALTTANGLFAEPVDGSPYDPDDGEPCESRPADAAFWAEVAALVAQRGGVLLEEQVVGNRSRWHRLTAGTVPTLGQRALLNVWPDLSTDVPAVLRTMSPEFLGWAVIEHADSRIQGFHADGHDRAGLAEAFAGARAASLLSLTTDDHNPLLVAVRPDDDGIVRARWPI
;
A
#
# COMPACT_ATOMS: atom_id res chain seq x y z
N MET A 1 3.16 13.68 11.84
CA MET A 1 2.00 14.61 11.90
C MET A 1 1.69 14.82 13.36
N SER A 2 1.47 16.06 13.82
CA SER A 2 1.09 16.30 15.22
C SER A 2 -0.33 16.86 15.26
N THR A 3 -1.33 16.01 15.03
CA THR A 3 -2.72 16.36 15.36
C THR A 3 -2.87 16.29 16.88
N SER A 4 -3.35 17.36 17.50
CA SER A 4 -3.44 17.44 18.97
C SER A 4 -4.63 16.67 19.56
N TYR A 5 -5.59 16.26 18.73
CA TYR A 5 -6.80 15.57 19.16
C TYR A 5 -7.03 14.30 18.35
N VAL A 6 -6.72 13.15 18.94
CA VAL A 6 -6.90 11.83 18.31
C VAL A 6 -7.95 11.05 19.07
N HIS A 7 -8.89 10.44 18.32
CA HIS A 7 -9.91 9.57 18.87
C HIS A 7 -9.84 8.19 18.23
N ARG A 8 -9.86 7.16 19.06
CA ARG A 8 -10.18 5.79 18.64
C ARG A 8 -11.69 5.65 18.60
N ILE A 9 -12.21 5.45 17.40
CA ILE A 9 -13.60 5.20 17.09
C ILE A 9 -13.82 3.68 17.00
N THR A 10 -14.73 3.15 17.80
CA THR A 10 -14.92 1.70 17.90
C THR A 10 -16.34 1.28 18.29
N LYS A 11 -16.76 0.09 17.85
CA LYS A 11 -17.97 -0.58 18.34
C LYS A 11 -17.78 -1.32 19.68
N TYR A 12 -16.53 -1.50 20.12
CA TYR A 12 -16.20 -2.26 21.32
C TYR A 12 -16.31 -1.38 22.58
N ASP A 13 -16.97 -1.88 23.63
CA ASP A 13 -17.21 -1.12 24.85
C ASP A 13 -15.89 -0.90 25.64
N PRO A 14 -15.45 0.35 25.85
CA PRO A 14 -14.25 0.65 26.63
C PRO A 14 -14.28 0.07 28.05
N ALA A 15 -15.45 -0.20 28.62
CA ALA A 15 -15.60 -0.84 29.93
C ALA A 15 -15.07 -2.28 29.99
N ASP A 16 -14.90 -2.94 28.85
CA ASP A 16 -14.33 -4.29 28.76
C ASP A 16 -12.79 -4.30 28.64
N ARG A 17 -12.14 -3.13 28.76
CA ARG A 17 -10.67 -3.04 28.79
C ARG A 17 -10.13 -3.32 30.18
N ASP A 18 -8.99 -4.00 30.25
CA ASP A 18 -8.25 -4.15 31.50
C ASP A 18 -7.44 -2.90 31.86
N ASP A 19 -6.79 -2.91 33.03
CA ASP A 19 -5.96 -1.80 33.52
C ASP A 19 -4.75 -1.48 32.60
N ARG A 20 -4.44 -2.33 31.61
CA ARG A 20 -3.39 -2.12 30.60
C ARG A 20 -3.97 -1.63 29.28
N GLY A 21 -5.27 -1.36 29.19
CA GLY A 21 -5.96 -0.93 27.98
C GLY A 21 -6.26 -2.06 26.98
N VAL A 22 -5.93 -3.31 27.33
CA VAL A 22 -6.17 -4.48 26.48
C VAL A 22 -7.65 -4.83 26.55
N TYR A 23 -8.30 -4.93 25.40
CA TYR A 23 -9.70 -5.34 25.33
C TYR A 23 -9.85 -6.81 25.73
N ARG A 24 -10.78 -7.13 26.63
CA ARG A 24 -11.05 -8.49 27.13
C ARG A 24 -12.42 -9.04 26.75
N GLY A 25 -13.24 -8.22 26.09
CA GLY A 25 -14.55 -8.63 25.58
C GLY A 25 -14.45 -9.50 24.32
N SER A 26 -15.61 -9.76 23.72
CA SER A 26 -15.68 -10.48 22.44
C SER A 26 -15.42 -9.52 21.28
N GLU A 27 -14.42 -9.81 20.46
CA GLU A 27 -14.15 -9.04 19.24
C GLU A 27 -14.74 -9.77 18.02
N ASP A 28 -15.66 -9.09 17.34
CA ASP A 28 -16.07 -9.44 15.99
C ASP A 28 -15.41 -8.46 15.04
N VAL A 29 -14.37 -8.92 14.34
CA VAL A 29 -13.59 -8.07 13.44
C VAL A 29 -14.22 -7.92 12.05
N SER A 30 -15.39 -8.53 11.80
CA SER A 30 -16.09 -8.43 10.51
C SER A 30 -17.03 -7.24 10.44
N SER A 31 -17.22 -6.68 9.24
CA SER A 31 -18.16 -5.57 9.04
C SER A 31 -19.57 -6.12 9.12
N ASP A 32 -20.50 -5.33 9.68
CA ASP A 32 -21.91 -5.69 9.65
C ASP A 32 -22.58 -5.33 8.30
N HIS A 33 -21.86 -4.64 7.41
CA HIS A 33 -22.36 -4.06 6.15
C HIS A 33 -23.64 -3.24 6.35
N GLY A 34 -23.82 -2.69 7.56
CA GLY A 34 -25.11 -2.27 8.08
C GLY A 34 -25.00 -1.01 8.96
N PRO A 35 -25.80 -0.91 10.03
CA PRO A 35 -25.82 0.27 10.89
C PRO A 35 -24.48 0.62 11.52
N VAL A 36 -23.67 -0.36 11.93
CA VAL A 36 -22.37 -0.11 12.56
C VAL A 36 -21.40 0.48 11.56
N GLU A 37 -21.24 -0.14 10.38
CA GLU A 37 -20.46 0.44 9.28
C GLU A 37 -20.95 1.86 8.94
N GLY A 38 -22.27 2.05 8.83
CA GLY A 38 -22.87 3.36 8.61
C GLY A 38 -22.48 4.40 9.66
N ALA A 39 -22.38 4.00 10.93
CA ALA A 39 -21.93 4.86 12.01
C ALA A 39 -20.45 5.25 11.89
N TYR A 40 -19.56 4.34 11.47
CA TYR A 40 -18.15 4.67 11.20
C TYR A 40 -18.04 5.72 10.08
N LEU A 41 -18.77 5.52 8.98
CA LEU A 41 -18.77 6.46 7.86
C LEU A 41 -19.37 7.82 8.22
N ALA A 42 -20.38 7.84 9.10
CA ALA A 42 -20.94 9.06 9.65
C ALA A 42 -19.95 9.80 10.55
N ALA A 43 -19.17 9.07 11.35
CA ALA A 43 -18.10 9.65 12.17
C ALA A 43 -17.06 10.36 11.28
N VAL A 44 -16.55 9.70 10.23
CA VAL A 44 -15.60 10.32 9.27
C VAL A 44 -16.16 11.64 8.72
N THR A 45 -17.43 11.64 8.32
CA THR A 45 -18.10 12.83 7.78
C THR A 45 -18.19 13.94 8.84
N ALA A 46 -18.62 13.61 10.05
CA ALA A 46 -18.81 14.59 11.11
C ALA A 46 -17.49 15.24 11.56
N PHE A 47 -16.41 14.47 11.67
CA PHE A 47 -15.10 15.03 12.00
C PHE A 47 -14.52 15.87 10.85
N ALA A 48 -14.71 15.44 9.59
CA ALA A 48 -14.31 16.23 8.43
C ALA A 48 -15.08 17.57 8.34
N GLU A 49 -16.38 17.56 8.64
CA GLU A 49 -17.20 18.78 8.74
C GLU A 49 -16.73 19.72 9.86
N ASP A 50 -16.45 19.18 11.06
CA ASP A 50 -15.95 19.98 12.18
C ASP A 50 -14.61 20.64 11.83
N THR A 51 -13.77 19.97 11.05
CA THR A 51 -12.47 20.48 10.58
C THR A 51 -12.53 21.29 9.29
N GLY A 52 -13.68 21.34 8.61
CA GLY A 52 -13.82 21.97 7.30
C GLY A 52 -13.02 21.27 6.18
N VAL A 53 -12.66 20.01 6.37
CA VAL A 53 -11.92 19.20 5.39
C VAL A 53 -12.89 18.62 4.37
N THR A 54 -12.57 18.85 3.09
CA THR A 54 -13.38 18.36 1.94
C THR A 54 -12.57 17.52 0.96
N LEU A 55 -11.24 17.56 1.08
CA LEU A 55 -10.28 16.84 0.25
C LEU A 55 -9.32 16.10 1.16
N LEU A 56 -8.95 14.89 0.74
CA LEU A 56 -8.02 14.01 1.43
C LEU A 56 -6.93 13.58 0.45
N ASN A 57 -5.74 13.32 0.98
CA ASN A 57 -4.66 12.67 0.25
C ASN A 57 -4.60 11.21 0.68
N ILE A 58 -4.47 10.33 -0.30
CA ILE A 58 -4.16 8.92 -0.07
C ILE A 58 -2.71 8.81 0.36
N ARG A 59 -2.40 8.01 1.38
CA ARG A 59 -1.03 7.74 1.82
C ARG A 59 -0.81 6.25 2.03
N ASP A 60 0.40 5.80 1.71
CA ASP A 60 0.84 4.41 1.80
C ASP A 60 -0.18 3.40 1.23
N PRO A 61 -0.70 3.63 0.00
CA PRO A 61 -1.72 2.76 -0.55
C PRO A 61 -1.16 1.36 -0.74
N SER A 62 -1.94 0.36 -0.35
CA SER A 62 -1.74 -1.04 -0.64
C SER A 62 -3.06 -1.68 -1.09
N VAL A 63 -2.96 -2.87 -1.66
CA VAL A 63 -4.10 -3.72 -2.06
C VAL A 63 -3.96 -5.08 -1.40
N THR A 64 -4.87 -6.04 -1.62
CA THR A 64 -4.65 -7.40 -1.09
C THR A 64 -3.39 -7.96 -1.72
N GLY A 65 -2.44 -8.37 -0.88
CA GLY A 65 -1.24 -9.07 -1.32
C GLY A 65 -1.51 -10.55 -1.60
N PHE A 66 -0.44 -11.33 -1.73
CA PHE A 66 -0.56 -12.79 -1.85
C PHE A 66 -1.06 -13.45 -0.56
N VAL A 67 -0.77 -12.84 0.60
CA VAL A 67 -1.28 -13.30 1.90
C VAL A 67 -2.41 -12.36 2.34
N HIS A 68 -3.61 -12.92 2.45
CA HIS A 68 -4.77 -12.25 3.03
C HIS A 68 -4.97 -12.77 4.45
N PHE A 69 -4.64 -11.94 5.45
CA PHE A 69 -4.91 -12.23 6.87
C PHE A 69 -6.29 -11.75 7.31
N GLY A 70 -7.02 -11.13 6.39
CA GLY A 70 -8.33 -10.59 6.61
C GLY A 70 -9.41 -11.67 6.73
N VAL A 71 -10.53 -11.30 7.34
CA VAL A 71 -11.61 -12.22 7.72
C VAL A 71 -12.67 -12.34 6.63
N GLU A 72 -12.79 -11.34 5.76
CA GLU A 72 -13.68 -11.39 4.59
C GLU A 72 -12.89 -11.80 3.33
N PRO A 73 -13.45 -12.60 2.40
CA PRO A 73 -12.72 -12.98 1.20
C PRO A 73 -12.46 -11.75 0.32
N PRO A 74 -11.24 -11.60 -0.24
CA PRO A 74 -10.94 -10.47 -1.11
C PRO A 74 -11.85 -10.49 -2.34
N ILE A 75 -12.37 -9.33 -2.70
CA ILE A 75 -13.24 -9.16 -3.86
C ILE A 75 -12.44 -8.69 -5.08
N ASP A 76 -12.92 -9.05 -6.27
CA ASP A 76 -12.31 -8.63 -7.53
C ASP A 76 -12.15 -7.10 -7.57
N GLY A 77 -10.94 -6.65 -7.96
CA GLY A 77 -10.62 -5.23 -7.98
C GLY A 77 -10.39 -4.59 -6.60
N HIS A 78 -10.19 -5.38 -5.54
CA HIS A 78 -9.78 -4.93 -4.20
C HIS A 78 -10.77 -3.95 -3.53
N GLY A 79 -12.05 -4.02 -3.89
CA GLY A 79 -13.07 -3.07 -3.43
C GLY A 79 -12.95 -1.67 -4.00
N LEU A 80 -12.09 -1.46 -4.99
CA LEU A 80 -11.88 -0.17 -5.66
C LEU A 80 -12.75 0.00 -6.91
N HIS A 81 -13.55 -1.01 -7.28
CA HIS A 81 -14.41 -0.94 -8.46
C HIS A 81 -15.38 0.24 -8.36
N GLY A 82 -15.38 1.10 -9.37
CA GLY A 82 -16.20 2.32 -9.41
C GLY A 82 -15.57 3.52 -8.70
N LEU A 83 -14.54 3.32 -7.88
CA LEU A 83 -13.73 4.40 -7.28
C LEU A 83 -12.51 4.72 -8.16
N PHE A 84 -11.83 3.67 -8.64
CA PHE A 84 -10.66 3.78 -9.51
C PHE A 84 -10.75 2.80 -10.68
N PRO A 85 -10.06 3.06 -11.80
CA PRO A 85 -9.90 2.09 -12.88
C PRO A 85 -9.17 0.83 -12.39
N ALA A 86 -9.35 -0.29 -13.11
CA ALA A 86 -8.77 -1.58 -12.74
C ALA A 86 -7.24 -1.60 -12.74
N ASP A 87 -6.60 -0.67 -13.44
CA ASP A 87 -5.16 -0.46 -13.42
C ASP A 87 -4.69 0.40 -12.24
N LEU A 88 -5.57 0.75 -11.30
CA LEU A 88 -5.28 1.58 -10.13
C LEU A 88 -4.86 3.02 -10.46
N THR A 89 -5.11 3.51 -11.68
CA THR A 89 -4.84 4.91 -12.02
C THR A 89 -5.57 5.85 -11.05
N GLY A 90 -4.83 6.73 -10.38
CA GLY A 90 -5.35 7.64 -9.36
C GLY A 90 -5.35 7.10 -7.93
N TYR A 91 -5.05 5.81 -7.71
CA TYR A 91 -4.83 5.21 -6.39
C TYR A 91 -3.33 5.05 -6.13
N HIS A 92 -2.68 6.13 -5.71
CA HIS A 92 -1.25 6.20 -5.45
C HIS A 92 -0.95 7.19 -4.32
N ASP A 93 0.28 7.17 -3.78
CA ASP A 93 0.66 8.04 -2.68
C ASP A 93 0.50 9.53 -3.05
N GLY A 94 -0.16 10.25 -2.15
CA GLY A 94 -0.59 11.64 -2.22
C GLY A 94 -1.49 12.00 -3.40
N ALA A 95 -2.22 11.03 -3.97
CA ALA A 95 -3.37 11.32 -4.81
C ALA A 95 -4.43 12.08 -4.00
N GLN A 96 -4.94 13.19 -4.53
CA GLN A 96 -5.99 13.97 -3.88
C GLN A 96 -7.36 13.48 -4.31
N ILE A 97 -8.22 13.21 -3.33
CA ILE A 97 -9.58 12.70 -3.50
C ILE A 97 -10.57 13.54 -2.70
N THR A 98 -11.85 13.46 -3.07
CA THR A 98 -12.94 14.09 -2.30
C THR A 98 -13.23 13.31 -1.03
N LEU A 99 -13.84 13.96 -0.04
CA LEU A 99 -14.31 13.31 1.18
C LEU A 99 -15.23 12.12 0.87
N ASP A 100 -16.10 12.22 -0.13
CA ASP A 100 -17.01 11.12 -0.50
C ASP A 100 -16.25 9.88 -1.01
N VAL A 101 -15.22 10.07 -1.84
CA VAL A 101 -14.35 8.96 -2.26
C VAL A 101 -13.58 8.41 -1.06
N GLY A 102 -13.09 9.26 -0.16
CA GLY A 102 -12.43 8.85 1.08
C GLY A 102 -13.33 8.00 1.99
N ARG A 103 -14.61 8.35 2.10
CA ARG A 103 -15.61 7.56 2.85
C ARG A 103 -15.81 6.18 2.24
N GLU A 104 -15.86 6.08 0.91
CA GLU A 104 -15.98 4.78 0.24
C GLU A 104 -14.70 3.94 0.36
N LEU A 105 -13.52 4.57 0.43
CA LEU A 105 -12.29 3.87 0.81
C LEU A 105 -12.34 3.34 2.25
N VAL A 106 -12.82 4.14 3.21
CA VAL A 106 -13.04 3.68 4.60
C VAL A 106 -13.99 2.48 4.63
N ARG A 107 -15.06 2.52 3.85
CA ARG A 107 -15.97 1.36 3.71
C ARG A 107 -15.23 0.13 3.19
N ALA A 108 -14.41 0.28 2.14
CA ALA A 108 -13.64 -0.83 1.61
C ALA A 108 -12.65 -1.41 2.64
N MET A 109 -12.02 -0.57 3.45
CA MET A 109 -11.11 -0.98 4.53
C MET A 109 -11.84 -1.69 5.68
N LEU A 110 -12.98 -1.17 6.13
CA LEU A 110 -13.79 -1.78 7.21
C LEU A 110 -14.31 -3.17 6.83
N ARG A 111 -14.62 -3.36 5.55
CA ARG A 111 -15.05 -4.65 4.98
C ARG A 111 -13.90 -5.57 4.62
N ASP A 112 -12.65 -5.10 4.79
CA ASP A 112 -11.49 -5.90 4.45
C ASP A 112 -11.52 -6.39 2.97
N ASN A 113 -12.08 -5.55 2.09
CA ASN A 113 -12.26 -5.84 0.66
C ASN A 113 -10.95 -5.83 -0.14
N GLY A 114 -9.85 -5.41 0.49
CA GLY A 114 -8.50 -5.57 -0.02
C GLY A 114 -7.67 -4.31 -0.14
N ALA A 115 -8.28 -3.17 -0.43
CA ALA A 115 -7.54 -1.90 -0.43
C ALA A 115 -7.31 -1.41 0.99
N TRP A 116 -6.11 -0.90 1.25
CA TRP A 116 -5.78 -0.19 2.48
C TRP A 116 -4.96 1.05 2.17
N CYS A 117 -5.26 2.15 2.85
CA CYS A 117 -4.45 3.37 2.79
C CYS A 117 -4.73 4.21 4.03
N ARG A 118 -3.81 5.13 4.31
CA ARG A 118 -4.08 6.25 5.22
C ARG A 118 -4.72 7.38 4.44
N LEU A 119 -5.61 8.11 5.11
CA LEU A 119 -6.27 9.28 4.54
C LEU A 119 -5.89 10.50 5.35
N GLU A 120 -5.30 11.51 4.72
CA GLU A 120 -4.73 12.68 5.41
C GLU A 120 -5.11 13.98 4.72
N ALA A 121 -5.40 15.03 5.48
CA ALA A 121 -5.44 16.41 4.98
C ALA A 121 -4.35 17.22 5.70
N GLU A 122 -3.12 17.14 5.18
CA GLU A 122 -1.94 17.79 5.76
C GLU A 122 -1.82 17.47 7.26
N ASP A 123 -1.48 18.45 8.09
CA ASP A 123 -1.43 18.29 9.56
C ASP A 123 -2.79 18.52 10.25
N ARG A 124 -3.88 18.66 9.48
CA ARG A 124 -5.19 19.08 10.00
C ARG A 124 -6.09 17.92 10.38
N PHE A 125 -6.00 16.81 9.64
CA PHE A 125 -6.96 15.72 9.77
C PHE A 125 -6.37 14.41 9.24
N PHE A 126 -6.66 13.30 9.90
CA PHE A 126 -6.38 11.97 9.36
C PHE A 126 -7.49 10.97 9.69
N VAL A 127 -7.56 9.91 8.89
CA VAL A 127 -8.34 8.69 9.17
C VAL A 127 -7.47 7.47 8.90
N HIS A 128 -7.28 6.62 9.91
CA HIS A 128 -6.63 5.32 9.79
C HIS A 128 -7.59 4.22 10.20
N VAL A 129 -7.60 3.11 9.47
CA VAL A 129 -8.46 1.95 9.74
C VAL A 129 -7.58 0.75 10.01
N GLY A 130 -7.77 0.13 11.17
CA GLY A 130 -7.13 -1.12 11.53
C GLY A 130 -7.89 -2.35 11.04
N TYR A 131 -7.18 -3.47 10.96
CA TYR A 131 -7.71 -4.77 10.51
C TYR A 131 -8.78 -5.35 11.47
N ASP A 132 -8.83 -4.84 12.69
CA ASP A 132 -9.70 -5.25 13.80
C ASP A 132 -10.89 -4.29 14.00
N GLN A 133 -11.13 -3.41 13.03
CA GLN A 133 -12.17 -2.37 13.03
C GLN A 133 -12.00 -1.26 14.06
N TYR A 134 -10.81 -1.10 14.65
CA TYR A 134 -10.48 0.18 15.26
C TYR A 134 -10.23 1.22 14.16
N MET A 135 -10.98 2.32 14.20
CA MET A 135 -10.74 3.47 13.34
C MET A 135 -10.15 4.59 14.19
N TYR A 136 -9.12 5.27 13.70
CA TYR A 136 -8.48 6.39 14.38
C TYR A 136 -8.72 7.64 13.55
N ILE A 137 -9.28 8.67 14.18
CA ILE A 137 -9.46 9.99 13.57
C ILE A 137 -8.67 11.02 14.36
N GLY A 138 -7.74 11.69 13.68
CA GLY A 138 -6.98 12.80 14.23
C GLY A 138 -7.46 14.14 13.67
N SER A 139 -7.35 15.19 14.48
CA SER A 139 -7.67 16.56 14.09
C SER A 139 -6.77 17.59 14.78
N ASP A 140 -6.54 18.73 14.13
CA ASP A 140 -5.82 19.88 14.68
C ASP A 140 -6.64 20.69 15.70
N GLN A 141 -7.94 20.45 15.78
CA GLN A 141 -8.86 21.15 16.67
C GLN A 141 -9.89 20.23 17.34
N PRO A 142 -10.49 20.63 18.47
CA PRO A 142 -11.51 19.83 19.14
C PRO A 142 -12.76 19.62 18.27
N CYS A 143 -13.15 18.36 18.05
CA CYS A 143 -14.34 17.99 17.26
C CYS A 143 -15.49 17.51 18.16
N GLY A 144 -15.90 18.35 19.13
CA GLY A 144 -16.89 17.96 20.15
C GLY A 144 -18.26 17.58 19.60
N ARG A 145 -18.69 18.20 18.48
CA ARG A 145 -19.94 17.83 17.80
C ARG A 145 -19.81 16.46 17.17
N ALA A 146 -18.71 16.19 16.46
CA ALA A 146 -18.48 14.90 15.83
C ALA A 146 -18.40 13.76 16.86
N VAL A 147 -17.70 13.97 17.98
CA VAL A 147 -17.65 13.01 19.10
C VAL A 147 -19.05 12.68 19.62
N ALA A 148 -19.87 13.70 19.89
CA ALA A 148 -21.24 13.48 20.38
C ALA A 148 -22.12 12.73 19.37
N LEU A 149 -21.98 13.03 18.06
CA LEU A 149 -22.70 12.33 16.99
C LEU A 149 -22.25 10.88 16.87
N THR A 150 -20.96 10.60 16.97
CA THR A 150 -20.42 9.23 16.96
C THR A 150 -21.02 8.41 18.10
N THR A 151 -21.04 8.96 19.32
CA THR A 151 -21.67 8.30 20.48
C THR A 151 -23.17 8.11 20.30
N ALA A 152 -23.87 9.10 19.76
CA ALA A 152 -25.30 8.99 19.50
C ALA A 152 -25.65 7.93 18.42
N ASN A 153 -24.71 7.61 17.53
CA ASN A 153 -24.85 6.56 16.52
C ASN A 153 -24.39 5.17 17.02
N GLY A 154 -24.09 5.02 18.31
CA GLY A 154 -23.81 3.72 18.93
C GLY A 154 -22.35 3.27 18.85
N LEU A 155 -21.42 4.17 18.52
CA LEU A 155 -19.98 3.91 18.60
C LEU A 155 -19.37 4.62 19.81
N PHE A 156 -18.21 4.18 20.24
CA PHE A 156 -17.39 4.87 21.24
C PHE A 156 -16.34 5.72 20.55
N ALA A 157 -16.09 6.91 21.09
CA ALA A 157 -15.04 7.82 20.64
C ALA A 157 -14.10 8.08 21.82
N GLU A 158 -13.07 7.26 21.95
CA GLU A 158 -12.11 7.31 23.06
C GLU A 158 -10.94 8.25 22.71
N PRO A 159 -10.60 9.25 23.52
CA PRO A 159 -9.38 10.03 23.30
C PRO A 159 -8.15 9.13 23.51
N VAL A 160 -7.17 9.24 22.60
CA VAL A 160 -5.90 8.51 22.63
C VAL A 160 -4.75 9.44 22.26
N ASP A 161 -3.51 9.06 22.58
CA ASP A 161 -2.33 9.89 22.33
C ASP A 161 -1.92 9.97 20.85
N GLY A 162 -2.27 8.95 20.06
CA GLY A 162 -1.89 8.85 18.65
C GLY A 162 -2.52 7.63 17.97
N SER A 163 -2.35 7.55 16.66
CA SER A 163 -2.74 6.35 15.91
C SER A 163 -1.58 5.36 15.89
N PRO A 164 -1.81 4.04 16.07
CA PRO A 164 -0.76 3.04 15.87
C PRO A 164 -0.29 2.94 14.40
N TYR A 165 -0.96 3.64 13.49
CA TYR A 165 -0.64 3.72 12.06
C TYR A 165 -0.01 5.07 11.67
N ASP A 166 0.26 5.94 12.65
CA ASP A 166 1.09 7.12 12.39
C ASP A 166 2.44 6.66 11.81
N PRO A 167 2.98 7.38 10.81
CA PRO A 167 4.28 7.01 10.26
C PRO A 167 5.31 7.07 11.39
N ASP A 168 6.14 6.04 11.50
CA ASP A 168 7.27 6.08 12.43
C ASP A 168 8.08 7.37 12.19
N ASP A 169 8.48 8.06 13.26
CA ASP A 169 9.31 9.27 13.23
C ASP A 169 10.75 9.00 12.73
N GLY A 170 10.96 7.93 11.96
CA GLY A 170 12.21 7.65 11.28
C GLY A 170 12.62 8.82 10.37
N GLU A 171 13.93 9.00 10.20
CA GLU A 171 14.46 10.00 9.28
C GLU A 171 13.74 9.90 7.93
N PRO A 172 13.36 11.03 7.29
CA PRO A 172 12.73 10.98 5.99
C PRO A 172 13.61 10.14 5.08
N CYS A 173 13.08 9.05 4.51
CA CYS A 173 13.78 8.31 3.48
C CYS A 173 13.99 9.29 2.32
N GLU A 174 15.17 9.93 2.26
CA GLU A 174 15.55 10.85 1.18
C GLU A 174 15.53 10.05 -0.13
N SER A 175 14.39 10.13 -0.80
CA SER A 175 14.13 9.33 -1.99
C SER A 175 14.73 10.04 -3.19
N ARG A 176 15.70 9.39 -3.83
CA ARG A 176 16.31 9.87 -5.07
C ARG A 176 15.23 10.07 -6.15
N PRO A 177 15.12 11.24 -6.81
CA PRO A 177 14.21 11.41 -7.93
C PRO A 177 14.65 10.59 -9.15
N ALA A 178 13.68 10.02 -9.88
CA ALA A 178 13.89 9.40 -11.18
C ALA A 178 14.02 10.45 -12.30
N ASP A 179 14.99 11.35 -12.14
CA ASP A 179 15.28 12.47 -13.03
C ASP A 179 16.19 12.08 -14.22
N ALA A 180 16.63 13.08 -14.98
CA ALA A 180 17.51 12.85 -16.13
C ALA A 180 18.83 12.16 -15.76
N ALA A 181 19.37 12.37 -14.56
CA ALA A 181 20.60 11.74 -14.11
C ALA A 181 20.36 10.26 -13.79
N PHE A 182 19.26 9.94 -13.09
CA PHE A 182 18.83 8.55 -12.89
C PHE A 182 18.67 7.80 -14.24
N TRP A 183 17.97 8.40 -15.20
CA TRP A 183 17.77 7.75 -16.51
C TRP A 183 19.06 7.62 -17.32
N ALA A 184 20.02 8.52 -17.15
CA ALA A 184 21.35 8.38 -17.76
C ALA A 184 22.13 7.19 -17.17
N GLU A 185 22.06 6.96 -15.86
CA GLU A 185 22.65 5.79 -15.20
C GLU A 185 21.98 4.49 -15.66
N VAL A 186 20.63 4.48 -15.76
CA VAL A 186 19.89 3.34 -16.32
C VAL A 186 20.32 3.05 -17.76
N ALA A 187 20.45 4.08 -18.59
CA ALA A 187 20.92 3.91 -19.97
C ALA A 187 22.35 3.35 -20.04
N ALA A 188 23.24 3.76 -19.14
CA ALA A 188 24.59 3.20 -19.04
C ALA A 188 24.57 1.72 -18.63
N LEU A 189 23.73 1.34 -17.68
CA LEU A 189 23.53 -0.06 -17.28
C LEU A 189 23.02 -0.91 -18.44
N VAL A 190 22.02 -0.41 -19.18
CA VAL A 190 21.49 -1.07 -20.38
C VAL A 190 22.59 -1.24 -21.44
N ALA A 191 23.39 -0.20 -21.70
CA ALA A 191 24.47 -0.28 -22.67
C ALA A 191 25.56 -1.29 -22.27
N GLN A 192 25.86 -1.41 -20.97
CA GLN A 192 26.85 -2.35 -20.45
C GLN A 192 26.35 -3.80 -20.45
N ARG A 193 25.07 -4.02 -20.17
CA ARG A 193 24.50 -5.35 -19.88
C ARG A 193 23.60 -5.90 -20.99
N GLY A 194 23.24 -5.08 -21.98
CA GLY A 194 22.27 -5.42 -23.03
C GLY A 194 20.81 -5.20 -22.63
N GLY A 195 20.50 -5.21 -21.33
CA GLY A 195 19.19 -4.92 -20.77
C GLY A 195 19.24 -4.86 -19.24
N VAL A 196 18.16 -4.36 -18.64
CA VAL A 196 17.89 -4.42 -17.19
C VAL A 196 16.39 -4.65 -16.96
N LEU A 197 16.04 -5.15 -15.78
CA LEU A 197 14.66 -5.29 -15.34
C LEU A 197 14.30 -4.08 -14.46
N LEU A 198 13.16 -3.47 -14.71
CA LEU A 198 12.60 -2.39 -13.91
C LEU A 198 11.35 -2.90 -13.20
N GLU A 199 11.38 -2.82 -11.88
CA GLU A 199 10.21 -2.96 -11.03
C GLU A 199 9.60 -1.57 -10.81
N GLU A 200 8.29 -1.46 -11.03
CA GLU A 200 7.50 -0.27 -10.75
C GLU A 200 6.45 -0.61 -9.69
N GLN A 201 6.51 0.06 -8.54
CA GLN A 201 5.53 -0.05 -7.48
C GLN A 201 4.75 1.26 -7.36
N VAL A 202 3.45 1.22 -7.69
CA VAL A 202 2.52 2.36 -7.51
C VAL A 202 1.83 2.28 -6.14
N VAL A 203 1.73 1.07 -5.59
CA VAL A 203 1.18 0.75 -4.27
C VAL A 203 2.13 -0.24 -3.55
N GLY A 204 2.09 -0.26 -2.22
CA GLY A 204 3.04 -0.93 -1.33
C GLY A 204 3.43 -2.36 -1.71
N ASN A 205 2.47 -3.14 -2.20
CA ASN A 205 2.62 -4.59 -2.34
C ASN A 205 2.24 -5.10 -3.74
N ARG A 206 2.30 -4.24 -4.75
CA ARG A 206 2.05 -4.64 -6.14
C ARG A 206 3.08 -4.04 -7.08
N SER A 207 3.74 -4.94 -7.81
CA SER A 207 4.79 -4.59 -8.76
C SER A 207 4.33 -4.78 -10.20
N ARG A 208 4.69 -3.83 -11.06
CA ARG A 208 4.68 -3.96 -12.53
C ARG A 208 6.11 -4.15 -13.00
N TRP A 209 6.31 -5.04 -13.96
CA TRP A 209 7.63 -5.43 -14.40
C TRP A 209 7.85 -5.02 -15.85
N HIS A 210 8.93 -4.29 -16.09
CA HIS A 210 9.30 -3.79 -17.41
C HIS A 210 10.72 -4.21 -17.73
N ARG A 211 10.96 -4.73 -18.94
CA ARG A 211 12.31 -4.95 -19.41
C ARG A 211 12.78 -3.74 -20.20
N LEU A 212 13.90 -3.16 -19.79
CA LEU A 212 14.47 -1.99 -20.44
C LEU A 212 15.59 -2.43 -21.37
N THR A 213 15.50 -1.99 -22.62
CA THR A 213 16.52 -2.12 -23.66
C THR A 213 16.83 -0.75 -24.26
N ALA A 214 17.76 -0.67 -25.21
CA ALA A 214 18.15 0.60 -25.81
C ALA A 214 16.94 1.35 -26.41
N GLY A 215 16.59 2.50 -25.81
CA GLY A 215 15.56 3.42 -26.32
C GLY A 215 14.14 3.21 -25.79
N THR A 216 13.90 2.30 -24.83
CA THR A 216 12.57 2.06 -24.27
C THR A 216 12.46 2.60 -22.85
N VAL A 217 11.64 3.64 -22.63
CA VAL A 217 11.20 4.07 -21.30
C VAL A 217 9.69 3.80 -21.21
N PRO A 218 9.24 2.95 -20.28
CA PRO A 218 7.81 2.67 -20.13
C PRO A 218 7.05 3.89 -19.63
N THR A 219 5.74 3.92 -19.89
CA THR A 219 4.86 4.85 -19.19
C THR A 219 4.70 4.39 -17.75
N LEU A 220 5.24 5.17 -16.81
CA LEU A 220 5.18 4.89 -15.39
C LEU A 220 3.93 5.50 -14.75
N GLY A 221 3.50 4.93 -13.62
CA GLY A 221 2.49 5.45 -12.71
C GLY A 221 3.03 6.62 -11.90
N GLN A 222 2.14 7.49 -11.41
CA GLN A 222 2.56 8.68 -10.65
C GLN A 222 3.21 8.25 -9.34
N ARG A 223 4.30 8.92 -8.94
CA ARG A 223 4.98 8.69 -7.66
C ARG A 223 5.42 7.25 -7.39
N ALA A 224 5.57 6.45 -8.45
CA ALA A 224 5.99 5.07 -8.34
C ALA A 224 7.41 4.95 -7.78
N LEU A 225 7.64 3.98 -6.90
CA LEU A 225 8.97 3.50 -6.53
C LEU A 225 9.51 2.64 -7.68
N LEU A 226 10.76 2.88 -8.04
CA LEU A 226 11.45 2.26 -9.15
C LEU A 226 12.68 1.52 -8.62
N ASN A 227 12.67 0.20 -8.73
CA ASN A 227 13.84 -0.64 -8.44
C ASN A 227 14.40 -1.19 -9.76
N VAL A 228 15.67 -0.92 -10.01
CA VAL A 228 16.38 -1.43 -11.19
C VAL A 228 17.14 -2.68 -10.80
N TRP A 229 16.85 -3.79 -11.48
CA TRP A 229 17.41 -5.10 -11.22
C TRP A 229 18.27 -5.58 -12.39
N PRO A 230 19.18 -6.55 -12.17
CA PRO A 230 19.76 -7.31 -13.27
C PRO A 230 18.68 -7.88 -14.20
N ASP A 231 18.97 -7.99 -15.49
CA ASP A 231 18.02 -8.54 -16.47
C ASP A 231 17.71 -10.02 -16.20
N LEU A 232 16.62 -10.50 -16.79
CA LEU A 232 16.18 -11.89 -16.70
C LEU A 232 17.20 -12.83 -17.36
N SER A 233 17.47 -13.97 -16.73
CA SER A 233 18.35 -15.00 -17.26
C SER A 233 17.60 -15.93 -18.21
N THR A 234 18.17 -16.18 -19.39
CA THR A 234 17.66 -17.20 -20.33
C THR A 234 17.99 -18.64 -19.90
N ASP A 235 18.91 -18.83 -18.93
CA ASP A 235 19.15 -20.13 -18.30
C ASP A 235 18.17 -20.33 -17.14
N VAL A 236 16.90 -20.52 -17.52
CA VAL A 236 15.77 -20.72 -16.59
C VAL A 236 16.01 -21.89 -15.62
N PRO A 237 16.56 -23.06 -16.05
CA PRO A 237 16.91 -24.12 -15.12
C PRO A 237 17.98 -23.73 -14.10
N ALA A 238 18.95 -22.87 -14.45
CA ALA A 238 19.93 -22.37 -13.48
C ALA A 238 19.29 -21.47 -12.43
N VAL A 239 18.36 -20.60 -12.84
CA VAL A 239 17.62 -19.73 -11.90
C VAL A 239 16.87 -20.57 -10.86
N LEU A 240 16.15 -21.61 -11.27
CA LEU A 240 15.47 -22.49 -10.29
C LEU A 240 16.45 -23.21 -9.35
N ARG A 241 17.70 -23.45 -9.78
CA ARG A 241 18.71 -24.07 -8.93
C ARG A 241 19.24 -23.12 -7.86
N THR A 242 19.20 -21.80 -8.06
CA THR A 242 19.63 -20.83 -7.05
C THR A 242 18.62 -20.65 -5.93
N MET A 243 17.39 -21.11 -6.11
CA MET A 243 16.36 -21.07 -5.07
C MET A 243 16.77 -21.90 -3.85
N SER A 244 16.93 -21.23 -2.71
CA SER A 244 17.18 -21.87 -1.42
C SER A 244 15.86 -22.32 -0.76
N PRO A 245 15.91 -23.24 0.20
CA PRO A 245 14.73 -23.62 0.99
C PRO A 245 14.16 -22.47 1.84
N GLU A 246 14.97 -21.44 2.11
CA GLU A 246 14.58 -20.25 2.88
C GLU A 246 14.21 -19.08 1.97
N PHE A 247 14.15 -19.29 0.66
CA PHE A 247 13.80 -18.26 -0.30
C PHE A 247 12.42 -17.70 0.04
N LEU A 248 12.33 -16.38 0.06
CA LEU A 248 11.11 -15.63 0.16
C LEU A 248 11.25 -14.42 -0.75
N GLY A 249 10.46 -14.36 -1.82
CA GLY A 249 10.56 -13.23 -2.73
C GLY A 249 9.74 -13.34 -3.99
N TRP A 250 10.18 -12.61 -5.01
CA TRP A 250 9.55 -12.57 -6.31
C TRP A 250 10.19 -13.56 -7.26
N ALA A 251 9.36 -14.40 -7.88
CA ALA A 251 9.69 -15.08 -9.12
C ALA A 251 9.18 -14.24 -10.29
N VAL A 252 10.11 -13.78 -11.13
CA VAL A 252 9.79 -12.97 -12.31
C VAL A 252 10.09 -13.80 -13.55
N ILE A 253 9.10 -13.95 -14.42
CA ILE A 253 9.21 -14.71 -15.66
C ILE A 253 8.83 -13.86 -16.86
N GLU A 254 9.52 -14.11 -17.96
CA GLU A 254 9.16 -13.61 -19.27
C GLU A 254 8.65 -14.76 -20.13
N HIS A 255 7.42 -14.62 -20.62
CA HIS A 255 6.75 -15.57 -21.48
C HIS A 255 7.25 -15.47 -22.93
N ALA A 256 6.92 -16.45 -23.77
CA ALA A 256 7.32 -16.47 -25.18
C ALA A 256 6.75 -15.29 -25.99
N ASP A 257 5.64 -14.69 -25.54
CA ASP A 257 5.02 -13.49 -26.12
C ASP A 257 5.65 -12.17 -25.61
N SER A 258 6.78 -12.25 -24.88
CA SER A 258 7.47 -11.13 -24.23
C SER A 258 6.68 -10.45 -23.10
N ARG A 259 5.57 -11.04 -22.64
CA ARG A 259 4.88 -10.60 -21.44
C ARG A 259 5.71 -10.96 -20.21
N ILE A 260 5.90 -10.00 -19.32
CA ILE A 260 6.60 -10.22 -18.04
C ILE A 260 5.55 -10.33 -16.94
N GLN A 261 5.73 -11.31 -16.07
CA GLN A 261 4.88 -11.54 -14.93
C GLN A 261 5.74 -11.82 -13.70
N GLY A 262 5.41 -11.16 -12.59
CA GLY A 262 5.95 -11.48 -11.28
C GLY A 262 4.89 -12.14 -10.42
N PHE A 263 5.30 -13.07 -9.59
CA PHE A 263 4.49 -13.61 -8.51
C PHE A 263 5.36 -13.90 -7.29
N HIS A 264 4.76 -13.83 -6.11
CA HIS A 264 5.45 -14.17 -4.87
C HIS A 264 5.64 -15.68 -4.80
N ALA A 265 6.79 -16.12 -4.28
CA ALA A 265 7.09 -17.52 -4.06
C ALA A 265 7.97 -17.69 -2.82
N ASP A 266 7.80 -18.82 -2.14
CA ASP A 266 8.68 -19.26 -1.06
C ASP A 266 9.41 -20.58 -1.41
N GLY A 267 10.38 -20.98 -0.58
CA GLY A 267 11.17 -22.19 -0.76
C GLY A 267 10.37 -23.49 -0.96
N HIS A 268 9.12 -23.55 -0.49
CA HIS A 268 8.22 -24.69 -0.66
C HIS A 268 7.55 -24.74 -2.04
N ASP A 269 7.48 -23.61 -2.74
CA ASP A 269 6.84 -23.48 -4.06
C ASP A 269 7.67 -24.03 -5.23
N ARG A 270 8.87 -24.59 -4.96
CA ARG A 270 9.82 -24.99 -6.00
C ARG A 270 9.23 -25.87 -7.11
N ALA A 271 8.32 -26.79 -6.74
CA ALA A 271 7.66 -27.66 -7.72
C ALA A 271 6.68 -26.88 -8.62
N GLY A 272 5.86 -26.00 -8.04
CA GLY A 272 4.94 -25.13 -8.78
C GLY A 272 5.67 -24.11 -9.64
N LEU A 273 6.78 -23.57 -9.14
CA LEU A 273 7.68 -22.71 -9.90
C LEU A 273 8.29 -23.42 -11.12
N ALA A 274 8.70 -24.68 -10.96
CA ALA A 274 9.23 -25.46 -12.08
C ALA A 274 8.21 -25.63 -13.21
N GLU A 275 6.92 -25.77 -12.88
CA GLU A 275 5.82 -25.79 -13.84
C GLU A 275 5.58 -24.40 -14.45
N ALA A 276 5.52 -23.35 -13.64
CA ALA A 276 5.34 -21.98 -14.13
C ALA A 276 6.49 -21.51 -15.04
N PHE A 277 7.71 -22.00 -14.80
CA PHE A 277 8.90 -21.71 -15.58
C PHE A 277 8.96 -22.56 -16.86
N ALA A 278 8.12 -23.60 -16.98
CA ALA A 278 8.07 -24.44 -18.17
C ALA A 278 7.53 -23.64 -19.37
N GLY A 279 8.43 -23.32 -20.31
CA GLY A 279 8.11 -22.49 -21.48
C GLY A 279 8.38 -20.99 -21.28
N ALA A 280 8.92 -20.58 -20.12
CA ALA A 280 9.44 -19.24 -19.94
C ALA A 280 10.69 -19.03 -20.82
N ARG A 281 10.80 -17.85 -21.43
CA ARG A 281 11.96 -17.43 -22.22
C ARG A 281 13.14 -17.03 -21.33
N ALA A 282 12.83 -16.36 -20.23
CA ALA A 282 13.80 -15.91 -19.25
C ALA A 282 13.14 -15.80 -17.87
N ALA A 283 13.94 -15.88 -16.81
CA ALA A 283 13.45 -15.78 -15.44
C ALA A 283 14.46 -15.15 -14.49
N SER A 284 13.99 -14.71 -13.33
CA SER A 284 14.80 -14.30 -12.19
C SER A 284 14.09 -14.62 -10.87
N LEU A 285 14.88 -14.78 -9.80
CA LEU A 285 14.41 -14.86 -8.42
C LEU A 285 14.98 -13.67 -7.68
N LEU A 286 14.12 -12.83 -7.12
CA LEU A 286 14.49 -11.62 -6.39
C LEU A 286 14.08 -11.79 -4.93
N SER A 287 15.05 -11.81 -4.03
CA SER A 287 14.76 -11.97 -2.60
C SER A 287 14.07 -10.73 -2.03
N LEU A 288 13.16 -10.93 -1.08
CA LEU A 288 12.58 -9.88 -0.25
C LEU A 288 13.24 -9.79 1.13
N THR A 289 14.19 -10.67 1.44
CA THR A 289 14.97 -10.57 2.68
C THR A 289 15.90 -9.35 2.61
N THR A 290 15.95 -8.55 3.68
CA THR A 290 16.69 -7.28 3.72
C THR A 290 18.16 -7.43 3.32
N ASP A 291 18.79 -8.55 3.67
CA ASP A 291 20.19 -8.82 3.35
C ASP A 291 20.42 -9.07 1.84
N ASP A 292 19.41 -9.56 1.11
CA ASP A 292 19.51 -9.95 -0.30
C ASP A 292 18.68 -9.06 -1.24
N HIS A 293 17.88 -8.13 -0.72
CA HIS A 293 17.07 -7.18 -1.48
C HIS A 293 17.92 -6.01 -1.98
N ASN A 294 18.76 -6.27 -2.98
CA ASN A 294 19.78 -5.33 -3.46
C ASN A 294 19.54 -4.90 -4.92
N PRO A 295 18.65 -3.93 -5.18
CA PRO A 295 18.51 -3.34 -6.50
C PRO A 295 19.80 -2.59 -6.91
N LEU A 296 20.07 -2.55 -8.22
CA LEU A 296 21.19 -1.80 -8.80
C LEU A 296 21.02 -0.29 -8.62
N LEU A 297 19.79 0.20 -8.73
CA LEU A 297 19.40 1.59 -8.51
C LEU A 297 18.00 1.62 -7.90
N VAL A 298 17.76 2.61 -7.05
CA VAL A 298 16.45 2.93 -6.50
C VAL A 298 16.16 4.40 -6.79
N ALA A 299 14.95 4.70 -7.26
CA ALA A 299 14.47 6.06 -7.38
C ALA A 299 12.95 6.11 -7.25
N VAL A 300 12.42 7.30 -7.02
CA VAL A 300 10.98 7.55 -7.01
C VAL A 300 10.65 8.47 -8.17
N ARG A 301 9.59 8.16 -8.91
CA ARG A 301 9.10 9.06 -9.95
C ARG A 301 8.66 10.39 -9.31
N PRO A 302 9.29 11.53 -9.67
CA PRO A 302 8.86 12.81 -9.13
C PRO A 302 7.52 13.24 -9.73
N ASP A 303 6.91 14.26 -9.13
CA ASP A 303 5.82 15.00 -9.75
C ASP A 303 6.30 15.77 -11.00
N ASP A 304 5.37 16.36 -11.75
CA ASP A 304 5.68 17.11 -12.98
C ASP A 304 6.62 18.32 -12.73
N ASP A 305 6.72 18.80 -11.49
CA ASP A 305 7.64 19.85 -11.06
C ASP A 305 9.04 19.33 -10.65
N GLY A 306 9.27 18.02 -10.76
CA GLY A 306 10.55 17.37 -10.43
C GLY A 306 10.74 17.05 -8.95
N ILE A 307 9.75 17.33 -8.09
CA ILE A 307 9.85 17.10 -6.65
C ILE A 307 9.27 15.74 -6.27
N VAL A 308 10.01 14.99 -5.45
CA VAL A 308 9.52 13.73 -4.85
C VAL A 308 8.70 14.06 -3.61
N ARG A 309 7.42 13.68 -3.63
CA ARG A 309 6.48 13.84 -2.50
C ARG A 309 5.92 12.51 -1.98
N ALA A 310 6.27 11.41 -2.63
CA ALA A 310 5.87 10.09 -2.22
C ALA A 310 6.64 9.68 -0.96
N ARG A 311 5.97 8.96 -0.06
CA ARG A 311 6.59 8.41 1.15
C ARG A 311 6.73 6.90 0.99
N TRP A 312 7.88 6.46 0.51
CA TRP A 312 8.18 5.03 0.40
C TRP A 312 9.10 4.62 1.55
N PRO A 313 8.82 3.50 2.25
CA PRO A 313 9.80 2.87 3.12
C PRO A 313 10.84 2.20 2.21
N ILE A 314 11.98 2.87 2.01
CA ILE A 314 13.12 2.39 1.23
C ILE A 314 14.18 1.85 2.20
#